data_AF-A0A2S6U087-F1
#
_entry.id   AF-A0A2S6U087-F1
#
_cell.length_a   1.000
_cell.length_b   1.000
_cell.length_c   1.000
_cell.angle_alpha   90.00
_cell.angle_beta   90.00
_cell.angle_gamma   90.00
#
_symmetry.space_group_name_H-M   'P 1'
#
loop_
_entity.id
_entity.type
_entity.pdbx_description
1 polymer ?
#
loop_
_entity_poly.entity_id
_entity_poly.type
_entity_poly.pdbx_seq_one_letter_code
_entity_poly.pdbx_strand_id
1 'polypeptide(L)'
;MGKLTVNAPFDGEVLGELETTNETGIESALAGAHALFQDRSKWLTKAKRIEILRNAAELIRERREELALASAKEGGKPLQDSLVEIDRGADGVETCVEELRTQGGNVIPMGVNASSQGRVAFTQYEPIGVVVAVSAFNHPFNLIVHQVAPAVAVGCPVVVKPAPPTPLMCKTFIDILLEAGLPPEWVTMV
;
A
#
# COMPACT_ATOMS: atom_id res chain seq x y z
N MET A 1 -13.84 7.68 -19.92
CA MET A 1 -13.97 6.84 -18.72
C MET A 1 -15.03 5.80 -19.02
N GLY A 2 -14.73 4.54 -18.75
CA GLY A 2 -15.69 3.43 -18.81
C GLY A 2 -16.13 3.07 -17.39
N LYS A 3 -17.10 2.16 -17.28
CA LYS A 3 -17.53 1.59 -16.01
C LYS A 3 -17.15 0.13 -15.92
N LEU A 4 -16.66 -0.27 -14.75
CA LEU A 4 -16.42 -1.65 -14.38
C LEU A 4 -17.46 -2.04 -13.32
N THR A 5 -18.42 -2.87 -13.71
CA THR A 5 -19.34 -3.51 -12.79
C THR A 5 -18.67 -4.74 -12.19
N VAL A 6 -18.70 -4.85 -10.86
CA VAL A 6 -18.13 -5.97 -10.11
C VAL A 6 -19.27 -6.84 -9.62
N ASN A 7 -19.20 -8.14 -9.93
CA ASN A 7 -20.22 -9.12 -9.58
C ASN A 7 -19.65 -10.16 -8.62
N ALA A 8 -20.47 -10.62 -7.68
CA ALA A 8 -20.15 -11.77 -6.86
C ALA A 8 -20.05 -13.02 -7.74
N PRO A 9 -18.97 -13.82 -7.63
CA PRO A 9 -18.78 -15.00 -8.48
C PRO A 9 -19.73 -16.15 -8.11
N PHE A 10 -20.38 -16.11 -6.95
CA PHE A 10 -21.27 -17.18 -6.46
C PHE A 10 -22.66 -17.14 -7.13
N ASP A 11 -23.30 -15.98 -7.14
CA ASP A 11 -24.69 -15.79 -7.58
C ASP A 11 -24.87 -14.69 -8.63
N GLY A 12 -23.80 -13.96 -8.97
CA GLY A 12 -23.83 -12.86 -9.93
C GLY A 12 -24.35 -11.54 -9.37
N GLU A 13 -24.61 -11.44 -8.05
CA GLU A 13 -25.05 -10.19 -7.41
C GLU A 13 -24.10 -9.04 -7.77
N VAL A 14 -24.65 -7.87 -8.13
CA VAL A 14 -23.84 -6.67 -8.38
C VAL A 14 -23.35 -6.13 -7.04
N LEU A 15 -22.04 -6.14 -6.82
CA LEU A 15 -21.40 -5.65 -5.60
C LEU A 15 -21.08 -4.17 -5.67
N GLY A 16 -20.80 -3.64 -6.86
CA GLY A 16 -20.50 -2.23 -7.06
C GLY A 16 -20.09 -1.89 -8.49
N GLU A 17 -19.89 -0.59 -8.72
CA GLU A 17 -19.36 -0.05 -9.97
C GLU A 17 -18.15 0.85 -9.68
N LEU A 18 -17.12 0.75 -10.51
CA LEU A 18 -15.96 1.64 -10.48
C LEU A 18 -15.78 2.32 -11.84
N GLU A 19 -15.37 3.58 -11.81
CA GLU A 19 -14.92 4.28 -13.01
C GLU A 19 -13.54 3.77 -13.42
N THR A 20 -13.35 3.49 -14.70
CA THR A 20 -12.06 3.03 -15.25
C THR A 20 -11.24 4.20 -15.74
N THR A 21 -9.94 4.17 -15.46
CA THR A 21 -8.99 5.18 -15.94
C THR A 21 -8.54 4.87 -17.36
N ASN A 22 -8.52 5.89 -18.23
CA ASN A 22 -7.96 5.77 -19.59
C ASN A 22 -6.46 6.13 -19.60
N GLU A 23 -5.81 5.99 -20.76
CA GLU A 23 -4.39 6.29 -20.94
C GLU A 23 -3.99 7.68 -20.42
N THR A 24 -4.74 8.73 -20.76
CA THR A 24 -4.47 10.09 -20.28
C THR A 24 -4.57 10.21 -18.75
N GLY A 25 -5.52 9.51 -18.13
CA GLY A 25 -5.64 9.47 -16.67
C GLY A 25 -4.48 8.73 -16.01
N ILE A 26 -3.99 7.65 -16.61
CA ILE A 26 -2.81 6.91 -16.14
C ILE A 26 -1.58 7.81 -16.18
N GLU A 27 -1.33 8.49 -17.30
CA GLU A 27 -0.21 9.44 -17.44
C GLU A 27 -0.31 10.57 -16.41
N SER A 28 -1.53 11.08 -16.14
CA SER A 28 -1.76 12.10 -15.13
C SER A 28 -1.45 11.60 -13.71
N ALA A 29 -1.85 10.37 -13.38
CA ALA A 29 -1.56 9.75 -12.08
C ALA A 29 -0.05 9.54 -11.88
N LEU A 30 0.65 9.04 -12.91
CA LEU A 30 2.10 8.85 -12.89
C LEU A 30 2.84 10.20 -12.75
N ALA A 31 2.45 11.21 -13.52
CA ALA A 31 3.03 12.55 -13.44
C ALA A 31 2.80 13.20 -12.06
N GLY A 32 1.59 13.06 -11.50
CA GLY A 32 1.26 13.56 -10.16
C GLY A 32 2.09 12.90 -9.07
N ALA A 33 2.18 11.57 -9.08
CA ALA A 33 3.00 10.81 -8.14
C ALA A 33 4.49 11.16 -8.26
N HIS A 34 4.99 11.35 -9.50
CA HIS A 34 6.37 11.74 -9.74
C HIS A 34 6.66 13.15 -9.22
N ALA A 35 5.78 14.11 -9.49
CA ALA A 35 5.91 15.48 -8.99
C ALA A 35 5.88 15.54 -7.45
N LEU A 36 5.02 14.75 -6.81
CA LEU A 36 4.99 14.61 -5.35
C LEU A 36 6.32 14.06 -4.81
N PHE A 37 6.88 13.04 -5.45
CA PHE A 37 8.17 12.48 -5.04
C PHE A 37 9.33 13.49 -5.22
N GLN A 38 9.33 14.29 -6.29
CA GLN A 38 10.36 15.31 -6.52
C GLN A 38 10.31 16.43 -5.47
N ASP A 39 9.12 16.76 -4.95
CA ASP A 39 8.94 17.78 -3.93
C ASP A 39 9.18 17.21 -2.51
N ARG A 40 10.45 17.22 -2.09
CA ARG A 40 10.87 16.76 -0.76
C ARG A 40 10.19 17.49 0.40
N SER A 41 9.66 18.70 0.19
CA SER A 41 8.95 19.44 1.24
C SER A 41 7.63 18.77 1.64
N LYS A 42 7.07 17.94 0.75
CA LYS A 42 5.83 17.17 0.97
C LYS A 42 6.07 15.78 1.55
N TRP A 43 7.32 15.36 1.70
CA TRP A 43 7.64 14.01 2.16
C TRP A 43 7.15 13.78 3.59
N LEU A 44 6.44 12.66 3.79
CA LEU A 44 6.00 12.26 5.12
C LEU A 44 7.21 11.83 5.96
N THR A 45 7.29 12.38 7.17
CA THR A 45 8.30 11.97 8.15
C THR A 45 8.11 10.50 8.52
N LYS A 46 9.18 9.80 8.90
CA LYS A 46 9.11 8.41 9.39
C LYS A 46 8.06 8.26 10.51
N ALA A 47 7.99 9.21 11.44
CA ALA A 47 7.01 9.21 12.53
C ALA A 47 5.57 9.27 12.01
N LYS A 48 5.28 10.12 11.02
CA LYS A 48 3.93 10.22 10.43
C LYS A 48 3.55 8.95 9.67
N ARG A 49 4.50 8.33 8.95
CA ARG A 49 4.27 7.06 8.24
C ARG A 49 3.97 5.91 9.22
N ILE A 50 4.69 5.86 10.35
CA ILE A 50 4.39 4.93 11.44
C ILE A 50 2.98 5.15 12.00
N GLU A 51 2.59 6.41 12.27
CA GLU A 51 1.26 6.75 12.78
C GLU A 51 0.16 6.28 11.82
N ILE A 52 0.26 6.60 10.53
CA ILE A 52 -0.70 6.20 9.49
C ILE A 52 -0.82 4.67 9.44
N LEU A 53 0.29 3.94 9.37
CA LEU A 53 0.26 2.48 9.25
C LEU A 53 -0.30 1.81 10.51
N ARG A 54 0.00 2.33 11.71
CA ARG A 54 -0.58 1.82 12.96
C ARG A 54 -2.10 2.01 12.99
N ASN A 55 -2.57 3.22 12.68
CA ASN A 55 -4.00 3.52 12.63
C ASN A 55 -4.70 2.64 11.59
N ALA A 56 -4.09 2.43 10.42
CA ALA A 56 -4.62 1.53 9.40
C ALA A 56 -4.74 0.09 9.90
N ALA A 57 -3.71 -0.45 10.57
CA ALA A 57 -3.75 -1.80 11.13
C ALA A 57 -4.85 -1.93 12.21
N GLU A 58 -5.06 -0.91 13.03
CA GLU A 58 -6.14 -0.85 14.02
C GLU A 58 -7.52 -0.87 13.33
N LEU A 59 -7.75 -0.01 12.34
CA LEU A 59 -9.00 0.04 11.57
C LEU A 59 -9.33 -1.29 10.87
N ILE A 60 -8.31 -2.00 10.35
CA ILE A 60 -8.49 -3.31 9.73
C ILE A 60 -8.97 -4.34 10.77
N ARG A 61 -8.36 -4.34 11.96
CA ARG A 61 -8.73 -5.25 13.05
C ARG A 61 -10.12 -4.94 13.59
N GLU A 62 -10.49 -3.67 13.70
CA GLU A 62 -11.82 -3.24 14.14
C GLU A 62 -12.93 -3.65 13.15
N ARG A 63 -12.64 -3.64 11.84
CA ARG A 63 -13.59 -3.96 10.77
C ARG A 63 -13.43 -5.38 10.23
N ARG A 64 -12.73 -6.25 10.96
CA ARG A 64 -12.28 -7.56 10.50
C ARG A 64 -13.39 -8.39 9.86
N GLU A 65 -14.53 -8.53 10.55
CA GLU A 65 -15.66 -9.35 10.10
C GLU A 65 -16.32 -8.76 8.85
N GLU A 66 -16.46 -7.43 8.79
CA GLU A 66 -17.03 -6.71 7.65
C GLU A 66 -16.14 -6.88 6.40
N LEU A 67 -14.84 -6.64 6.57
CA LEU A 67 -13.85 -6.78 5.50
C LEU A 67 -13.76 -8.22 4.99
N ALA A 68 -13.83 -9.20 5.89
CA ALA A 68 -13.80 -10.60 5.52
C ALA A 68 -15.06 -11.01 4.73
N LEU A 69 -16.24 -10.51 5.12
CA LEU A 69 -17.47 -10.74 4.39
C LEU A 69 -17.41 -10.09 2.99
N ALA A 70 -16.93 -8.86 2.88
CA ALA A 70 -16.75 -8.17 1.61
C ALA A 70 -15.75 -8.92 0.69
N SER A 71 -14.60 -9.34 1.23
CA SER A 71 -13.60 -10.12 0.48
C SER A 71 -14.14 -11.50 0.04
N ALA A 72 -14.95 -12.15 0.88
CA ALA A 72 -15.59 -13.42 0.52
C ALA A 72 -16.59 -13.23 -0.62
N LYS A 73 -17.42 -12.18 -0.55
CA LYS A 73 -18.41 -11.85 -1.59
C LYS A 73 -17.75 -11.52 -2.92
N GLU A 74 -16.69 -10.71 -2.91
CA GLU A 74 -16.01 -10.30 -4.13
C GLU A 74 -15.12 -11.41 -4.70
N GLY A 75 -14.28 -12.03 -3.86
CA GLY A 75 -13.29 -13.03 -4.29
C GLY A 75 -13.84 -14.46 -4.40
N GLY A 76 -15.05 -14.74 -3.91
CA GLY A 76 -15.68 -16.05 -3.95
C GLY A 76 -15.04 -17.11 -3.04
N LYS A 77 -14.17 -16.70 -2.12
CA LYS A 77 -13.50 -17.63 -1.19
C LYS A 77 -14.37 -17.92 0.04
N PRO A 78 -14.19 -19.07 0.70
CA PRO A 78 -14.85 -19.34 1.98
C PRO A 78 -14.57 -18.23 3.01
N LEU A 79 -15.59 -17.86 3.80
CA LEU A 79 -15.47 -16.79 4.80
C LEU A 79 -14.33 -17.06 5.80
N GLN A 80 -14.09 -18.33 6.16
CA GLN A 80 -12.98 -18.69 7.05
C GLN A 80 -11.61 -18.32 6.45
N ASP A 81 -11.42 -18.51 5.15
CA ASP A 81 -10.19 -18.14 4.45
C ASP A 81 -10.08 -16.61 4.30
N SER A 82 -11.21 -15.92 4.09
CA SER A 82 -11.24 -14.45 4.09
C SER A 82 -10.85 -13.85 5.45
N LEU A 83 -11.32 -14.44 6.55
CA LEU A 83 -10.95 -13.97 7.89
C LEU A 83 -9.44 -14.04 8.10
N VAL A 84 -8.82 -15.17 7.74
CA VAL A 84 -7.37 -15.33 7.77
C VAL A 84 -6.66 -14.34 6.86
N GLU A 85 -7.23 -14.04 5.69
CA GLU A 85 -6.69 -13.03 4.78
C GLU A 85 -6.66 -11.63 5.41
N ILE A 86 -7.74 -11.22 6.07
CA ILE A 86 -7.81 -9.91 6.73
C ILE A 86 -6.82 -9.83 7.89
N ASP A 87 -6.72 -10.89 8.69
CA ASP A 87 -5.75 -10.98 9.79
C ASP A 87 -4.32 -10.83 9.28
N ARG A 88 -3.97 -11.56 8.21
CA ARG A 88 -2.67 -11.44 7.55
C ARG A 88 -2.42 -10.05 6.98
N GLY A 89 -3.47 -9.39 6.47
CA GLY A 89 -3.40 -8.02 6.00
C GLY A 89 -3.04 -7.06 7.14
N ALA A 90 -3.73 -7.13 8.27
CA ALA A 90 -3.42 -6.32 9.45
C ALA A 90 -1.98 -6.57 9.95
N ASP A 91 -1.56 -7.83 10.02
CA ASP A 91 -0.20 -8.20 10.43
C ASP A 91 0.87 -7.71 9.45
N GLY A 92 0.57 -7.73 8.14
CA GLY A 92 1.46 -7.19 7.11
C GLY A 92 1.68 -5.69 7.26
N VAL A 93 0.63 -4.94 7.61
CA VAL A 93 0.75 -3.50 7.91
C VAL A 93 1.55 -3.27 9.20
N GLU A 94 1.30 -4.04 10.25
CA GLU A 94 2.05 -3.95 11.52
C GLU A 94 3.54 -4.27 11.31
N THR A 95 3.85 -5.30 10.52
CA THR A 95 5.24 -5.64 10.16
C THR A 95 5.97 -4.45 9.52
N CYS A 96 5.28 -3.67 8.67
CA CYS A 96 5.87 -2.46 8.10
C CYS A 96 6.21 -1.39 9.16
N VAL A 97 5.39 -1.29 10.22
CA VAL A 97 5.66 -0.40 11.37
C VAL A 97 6.89 -0.87 12.15
N GLU A 98 6.99 -2.17 12.39
CA GLU A 98 8.12 -2.79 13.08
C GLU A 98 9.42 -2.55 12.30
N GLU A 99 9.42 -2.83 11.00
CA GLU A 99 10.57 -2.59 10.12
C GLU A 99 10.99 -1.11 10.12
N LEU A 100 10.05 -0.16 10.11
CA LEU A 100 10.41 1.26 10.18
C LEU A 100 11.12 1.65 11.48
N ARG A 101 10.83 0.95 12.58
CA ARG A 101 11.43 1.20 13.90
C ARG A 101 12.80 0.54 14.05
N THR A 102 13.05 -0.56 13.37
CA THR A 102 14.24 -1.39 13.57
C THR A 102 15.25 -1.30 12.43
N GLN A 103 14.79 -1.10 11.19
CA GLN A 103 15.64 -1.09 10.01
C GLN A 103 16.40 0.24 9.86
N GLY A 104 17.72 0.14 9.68
CA GLY A 104 18.65 1.24 9.49
C GLY A 104 19.85 0.84 8.64
N GLY A 105 20.64 1.81 8.21
CA GLY A 105 21.88 1.52 7.49
C GLY A 105 23.02 1.06 8.40
N ASN A 106 24.18 0.81 7.80
CA ASN A 106 25.33 0.24 8.48
C ASN A 106 26.47 1.27 8.58
N VAL A 107 27.20 1.25 9.69
CA VAL A 107 28.49 1.94 9.80
C VAL A 107 29.54 1.10 9.07
N ILE A 108 30.32 1.72 8.19
CA ILE A 108 31.35 1.03 7.42
C ILE A 108 32.71 1.27 8.11
N PRO A 109 33.47 0.21 8.46
CA PRO A 109 34.78 0.36 9.11
C PRO A 109 35.75 1.19 8.27
N MET A 110 36.16 2.35 8.80
CA MET A 110 37.17 3.25 8.21
C MET A 110 38.44 3.27 9.07
N GLY A 111 39.55 3.77 8.51
CA GLY A 111 40.86 3.76 9.19
C GLY A 111 41.62 2.43 9.10
N VAL A 112 41.20 1.52 8.22
CA VAL A 112 41.88 0.23 8.01
C VAL A 112 43.16 0.35 7.19
N ASN A 113 43.42 1.52 6.61
CA ASN A 113 44.65 1.88 5.89
C ASN A 113 44.82 3.41 5.84
N ALA A 114 46.00 3.87 5.41
CA ALA A 114 46.31 5.29 5.29
C ALA A 114 45.29 6.09 4.44
N SER A 115 44.74 5.48 3.38
CA SER A 115 43.76 6.14 2.51
C SER A 115 42.39 6.37 3.15
N SER A 116 42.04 5.61 4.20
CA SER A 116 40.77 5.72 4.94
C SER A 116 40.91 6.34 6.32
N GLN A 117 42.12 6.77 6.70
CA GLN A 117 42.39 7.39 8.00
C GLN A 117 41.55 8.66 8.20
N GLY A 118 40.91 8.79 9.35
CA GLY A 118 40.11 9.96 9.70
C GLY A 118 38.79 10.12 8.93
N ARG A 119 38.36 9.10 8.18
CA ARG A 119 37.08 9.13 7.45
C ARG A 119 35.97 8.47 8.26
N VAL A 120 34.73 8.92 8.02
CA VAL A 120 33.50 8.28 8.52
C VAL A 120 32.66 7.90 7.31
N ALA A 121 32.11 6.69 7.33
CA ALA A 121 31.24 6.20 6.27
C ALA A 121 30.08 5.41 6.89
N PHE A 122 28.89 5.62 6.36
CA PHE A 122 27.68 4.89 6.71
C PHE A 122 26.76 4.78 5.50
N THR A 123 25.84 3.82 5.53
CA THR A 123 24.76 3.73 4.55
C THR A 123 23.45 4.24 5.14
N GLN A 124 22.52 4.60 4.28
CA GLN A 124 21.13 4.89 4.65
C GLN A 124 20.21 4.41 3.52
N TYR A 125 18.96 4.10 3.87
CA TYR A 125 17.94 3.77 2.90
C TYR A 125 17.20 5.05 2.48
N GLU A 126 16.97 5.19 1.18
CA GLU A 126 16.17 6.25 0.58
C GLU A 126 15.04 5.61 -0.23
N PRO A 127 13.83 6.19 -0.27
CA PRO A 127 12.77 5.70 -1.14
C PRO A 127 13.21 5.75 -2.60
N ILE A 128 12.87 4.71 -3.36
CA ILE A 128 13.32 4.54 -4.75
C ILE A 128 12.58 5.48 -5.73
N GLY A 129 11.39 5.93 -5.37
CA GLY A 129 10.54 6.76 -6.23
C GLY A 129 9.08 6.29 -6.23
N VAL A 130 8.39 6.54 -7.33
CA VAL A 130 7.00 6.11 -7.52
C VAL A 130 6.92 4.59 -7.62
N VAL A 131 5.98 3.98 -6.91
CA VAL A 131 5.69 2.54 -6.99
C VAL A 131 4.38 2.33 -7.76
N VAL A 132 4.40 1.42 -8.73
CA VAL A 132 3.17 0.94 -9.39
C VAL A 132 2.82 -0.42 -8.80
N ALA A 133 1.74 -0.48 -8.04
CA ALA A 133 1.24 -1.68 -7.39
C ALA A 133 0.21 -2.38 -8.29
N VAL A 134 0.55 -3.56 -8.81
CA VAL A 134 -0.33 -4.39 -9.64
C VAL A 134 -0.75 -5.61 -8.84
N SER A 135 -1.99 -5.61 -8.34
CA SER A 135 -2.50 -6.67 -7.47
C SER A 135 -3.19 -7.78 -8.26
N ALA A 136 -3.13 -9.01 -7.75
CA ALA A 136 -3.84 -10.17 -8.29
C ALA A 136 -5.16 -10.42 -7.56
N PHE A 137 -6.02 -11.28 -8.13
CA PHE A 137 -7.41 -11.43 -7.68
C PHE A 137 -7.63 -12.42 -6.52
N ASN A 138 -6.71 -13.36 -6.30
CA ASN A 138 -6.94 -14.52 -5.43
C ASN A 138 -6.89 -14.19 -3.92
N HIS A 139 -6.19 -13.13 -3.54
CA HIS A 139 -6.19 -12.55 -2.19
C HIS A 139 -6.33 -11.02 -2.34
N PRO A 140 -7.55 -10.56 -2.64
CA PRO A 140 -7.78 -9.21 -3.15
C PRO A 140 -7.50 -8.12 -2.10
N PHE A 141 -7.51 -8.46 -0.81
CA PHE A 141 -7.13 -7.55 0.27
C PHE A 141 -5.65 -7.70 0.63
N ASN A 142 -5.18 -8.92 0.89
CA ASN A 142 -3.83 -9.11 1.43
C ASN A 142 -2.72 -8.81 0.40
N LEU A 143 -2.93 -9.09 -0.89
CA LEU A 143 -1.88 -8.85 -1.89
C LEU A 143 -1.64 -7.37 -2.15
N ILE A 144 -2.68 -6.53 -2.09
CA ILE A 144 -2.50 -5.09 -2.23
C ILE A 144 -1.81 -4.51 -1.00
N VAL A 145 -2.11 -5.02 0.20
CA VAL A 145 -1.43 -4.64 1.44
C VAL A 145 0.08 -4.86 1.31
N HIS A 146 0.51 -6.03 0.83
CA HIS A 146 1.93 -6.36 0.65
C HIS A 146 2.66 -5.52 -0.41
N GLN A 147 1.97 -4.69 -1.18
CA GLN A 147 2.58 -3.77 -2.15
C GLN A 147 2.50 -2.32 -1.67
N VAL A 148 1.32 -1.87 -1.24
CA VAL A 148 1.05 -0.48 -0.89
C VAL A 148 1.54 -0.14 0.51
N ALA A 149 1.33 -1.01 1.51
CA ALA A 149 1.81 -0.75 2.87
C ALA A 149 3.34 -0.56 2.95
N PRO A 150 4.19 -1.42 2.37
CA PRO A 150 5.63 -1.19 2.38
C PRO A 150 6.04 0.04 1.57
N ALA A 151 5.34 0.36 0.47
CA ALA A 151 5.60 1.57 -0.29
C ALA A 151 5.34 2.84 0.56
N VAL A 152 4.20 2.90 1.26
CA VAL A 152 3.92 3.95 2.24
C VAL A 152 4.97 3.95 3.35
N ALA A 153 5.40 2.78 3.83
CA ALA A 153 6.38 2.70 4.90
C ALA A 153 7.72 3.35 4.53
N VAL A 154 8.26 3.01 3.36
CA VAL A 154 9.53 3.56 2.88
C VAL A 154 9.41 5.00 2.39
N GLY A 155 8.19 5.49 2.14
CA GLY A 155 7.94 6.86 1.70
C GLY A 155 7.87 7.02 0.19
N CYS A 156 7.33 6.02 -0.51
CA CYS A 156 7.06 6.06 -1.94
C CYS A 156 5.58 6.42 -2.21
N PRO A 157 5.27 7.41 -3.06
CA PRO A 157 3.94 7.57 -3.65
C PRO A 157 3.55 6.35 -4.49
N VAL A 158 2.28 5.98 -4.48
CA VAL A 158 1.81 4.72 -5.07
C VAL A 158 0.70 4.93 -6.09
N VAL A 159 0.83 4.28 -7.25
CA VAL A 159 -0.24 4.13 -8.23
C VAL A 159 -0.71 2.67 -8.21
N VAL A 160 -1.98 2.43 -7.95
CA VAL A 160 -2.56 1.10 -7.75
C VAL A 160 -3.39 0.71 -8.97
N LYS A 161 -3.04 -0.41 -9.61
CA LYS A 161 -3.84 -1.06 -10.63
C LYS A 161 -4.36 -2.41 -10.10
N PRO A 162 -5.62 -2.49 -9.68
CA PRO A 162 -6.19 -3.73 -9.14
C PRO A 162 -6.41 -4.78 -10.24
N ALA A 163 -6.72 -6.00 -9.81
CA ALA A 163 -7.29 -7.01 -10.70
C ALA A 163 -8.75 -6.65 -11.02
N PRO A 164 -9.18 -6.63 -12.31
CA PRO A 164 -10.55 -6.31 -12.68
C PRO A 164 -11.65 -7.16 -12.02
N PRO A 165 -11.45 -8.45 -11.69
CA PRO A 165 -12.48 -9.24 -11.01
C PRO A 165 -12.70 -8.87 -9.54
N THR A 166 -11.69 -8.28 -8.87
CA THR A 166 -11.73 -8.01 -7.43
C THR A 166 -11.15 -6.65 -7.03
N PRO A 167 -11.59 -5.53 -7.61
CA PRO A 167 -11.00 -4.21 -7.37
C PRO A 167 -11.53 -3.50 -6.12
N LEU A 168 -12.69 -3.90 -5.59
CA LEU A 168 -13.34 -3.24 -4.46
C LEU A 168 -12.53 -3.41 -3.18
N MET A 169 -12.02 -4.62 -2.87
CA MET A 169 -11.17 -4.79 -1.69
C MET A 169 -9.85 -3.99 -1.78
N CYS A 170 -9.32 -3.81 -3.00
CA CYS A 170 -8.18 -2.91 -3.20
C CYS A 170 -8.54 -1.46 -2.88
N LYS A 171 -9.69 -0.99 -3.36
CA LYS A 171 -10.22 0.34 -3.03
C LYS A 171 -10.44 0.49 -1.52
N THR A 172 -11.03 -0.51 -0.86
CA THR A 172 -11.28 -0.49 0.59
C THR A 172 -9.99 -0.31 1.38
N PHE A 173 -8.90 -0.99 1.00
CA PHE A 173 -7.61 -0.77 1.67
C PHE A 173 -7.07 0.65 1.46
N ILE A 174 -7.23 1.22 0.26
CA ILE A 174 -6.87 2.62 0.00
C ILE A 174 -7.70 3.56 0.87
N ASP A 175 -9.02 3.36 0.94
CA ASP A 175 -9.92 4.17 1.77
C ASP A 175 -9.52 4.11 3.26
N ILE A 176 -9.11 2.94 3.76
CA ILE A 176 -8.58 2.77 5.13
C ILE A 176 -7.30 3.58 5.34
N LEU A 177 -6.37 3.59 4.38
CA LEU A 177 -5.15 4.41 4.49
C LEU A 177 -5.46 5.91 4.52
N LEU A 178 -6.42 6.36 3.71
CA LEU A 178 -6.86 7.75 3.70
C LEU A 178 -7.52 8.13 5.04
N GLU A 179 -8.38 7.26 5.57
CA GLU A 179 -8.99 7.43 6.89
C GLU A 179 -7.94 7.45 8.01
N ALA A 180 -6.90 6.62 7.89
CA ALA A 180 -5.76 6.60 8.81
C ALA A 180 -4.87 7.85 8.73
N GLY A 181 -5.12 8.75 7.77
CA GLY A 181 -4.45 10.04 7.62
C GLY A 181 -3.37 10.08 6.54
N LEU A 182 -3.33 9.12 5.62
CA LEU A 182 -2.51 9.22 4.42
C LEU A 182 -3.06 10.36 3.53
N PRO A 183 -2.24 11.34 3.13
CA PRO A 183 -2.73 12.39 2.25
C PRO A 183 -3.11 11.81 0.87
N PRO A 184 -4.25 12.22 0.27
CA PRO A 184 -4.76 11.62 -0.97
C PRO A 184 -3.78 11.60 -2.14
N GLU A 185 -2.87 12.57 -2.22
CA GLU A 185 -1.86 12.62 -3.27
C GLU A 185 -0.83 11.48 -3.22
N TRP A 186 -0.72 10.76 -2.09
CA TRP A 186 0.23 9.66 -1.91
C TRP A 186 -0.24 8.33 -2.52
N VAL A 187 -1.52 8.20 -2.83
CA VAL A 187 -2.08 6.96 -3.38
C VAL A 187 -3.16 7.27 -4.41
N THR A 188 -2.97 6.77 -5.63
CA THR A 188 -3.96 6.90 -6.70
C THR A 188 -4.30 5.53 -7.25
N MET A 189 -5.59 5.19 -7.32
CA MET A 189 -6.06 3.98 -7.99
C MET A 189 -6.39 4.29 -9.44
N VAL A 190 -5.99 3.43 -10.37
CA VAL A 190 -6.22 3.59 -11.82
C VAL A 190 -6.92 2.40 -12.45
#